data_AF-G8S9K9-F1
#
_entry.id   AF-G8S9K9-F1
#
_cell.length_a   1.000
_cell.length_b   1.000
_cell.length_c   1.000
_cell.angle_alpha   90.00
_cell.angle_beta   90.00
_cell.angle_gamma   90.00
#
_symmetry.space_group_name_H-M   'P 1'
#
loop_
_entity.id
_entity.type
_entity.pdbx_description
1 polymer ?
#
loop_
_entity_poly.entity_id
_entity_poly.type
_entity_poly.pdbx_seq_one_letter_code
_entity_poly.pdbx_strand_id
1 'polypeptide(L)'
;MPPQGSPASAYASQAHATQIISLTPQTTAAPTSGASGLGIAGSSTGGSSGQGGRAREDFVPANETERELQDAADAGNTDVFLSTLLLAHVLVPVAHHSRPGSAPGESGFAFQPEEVEGEKFLVVFTSKDRLSEHFGEPTRTVGVRFYELIRNWPDPNWSFAVNPGTPVGAKYPGTQIIALANWATEAGLGAEPIESPSAEEPAAVVPAPEPASDEAQHATVMQKTIAAGQVDYYLDRGYDRVAGFVHRASEVEHLRTPAELFGALGLSYDGSPFQADAKEAFVLRWPAFRPSLYRIPYGGQNEQALRAMDGWVIERPPFRGNGFAPGEGRDVIAEFKVDSVRLPHGAQLWRLDADGNERMVAIFDADGPLWRRVGEQ
;
A
#
# COMPACT_ATOMS: atom_id res chain seq x y z
N MET A 1 -23.71 -14.28 -4.29
CA MET A 1 -23.52 -12.81 -4.36
C MET A 1 -22.08 -12.55 -3.99
N PRO A 2 -21.34 -11.71 -4.73
CA PRO A 2 -19.98 -11.38 -4.34
C PRO A 2 -19.99 -10.68 -2.97
N PRO A 3 -18.96 -10.87 -2.13
CA PRO A 3 -18.81 -10.09 -0.91
C PRO A 3 -18.72 -8.61 -1.28
N GLN A 4 -19.51 -7.77 -0.61
CA GLN A 4 -19.50 -6.32 -0.81
C GLN A 4 -18.09 -5.80 -0.48
N GLY A 5 -17.36 -5.32 -1.50
CA GLY A 5 -16.02 -4.74 -1.35
C GLY A 5 -14.94 -5.23 -2.32
N SER A 6 -15.14 -6.33 -3.07
CA SER A 6 -14.13 -6.83 -4.01
C SER A 6 -14.07 -6.02 -5.33
N PRO A 7 -12.92 -5.97 -6.04
CA PRO A 7 -12.80 -5.34 -7.36
C PRO A 7 -13.89 -5.78 -8.34
N ALA A 8 -14.23 -7.08 -8.39
CA ALA A 8 -15.26 -7.62 -9.27
C ALA A 8 -16.68 -7.12 -8.95
N SER A 9 -16.94 -6.57 -7.77
CA SER A 9 -18.22 -5.93 -7.47
C SER A 9 -18.44 -4.67 -8.30
N ALA A 10 -17.37 -3.93 -8.65
CA ALA A 10 -17.44 -2.82 -9.62
C ALA A 10 -17.82 -3.30 -11.04
N TYR A 11 -17.60 -4.59 -11.34
CA TYR A 11 -17.89 -5.23 -12.62
C TYR A 11 -19.26 -5.91 -12.67
N ALA A 12 -19.93 -6.10 -11.53
CA ALA A 12 -21.21 -6.82 -11.46
C ALA A 12 -22.39 -6.07 -12.09
N SER A 13 -22.27 -4.75 -12.34
CA SER A 13 -23.40 -3.91 -12.75
C SER A 13 -23.61 -3.76 -14.27
N GLN A 14 -22.72 -4.28 -15.14
CA GLN A 14 -22.85 -4.11 -16.60
C GLN A 14 -22.33 -5.32 -17.39
N ALA A 15 -22.91 -6.51 -17.16
CA ALA A 15 -22.55 -7.71 -17.89
C ALA A 15 -23.05 -7.68 -19.35
N HIS A 16 -22.26 -7.13 -20.26
CA HIS A 16 -22.25 -7.50 -21.67
C HIS A 16 -20.97 -8.30 -21.97
N ALA A 17 -21.15 -9.38 -22.74
CA ALA A 17 -20.24 -10.51 -22.88
C ALA A 17 -18.77 -10.15 -23.15
N THR A 18 -17.87 -10.73 -22.35
CA THR A 18 -16.44 -10.87 -22.68
C THR A 18 -16.32 -11.66 -23.98
N GLN A 19 -16.01 -10.99 -25.09
CA GLN A 19 -15.70 -11.65 -26.36
C GLN A 19 -14.19 -11.83 -26.51
N ILE A 20 -13.78 -13.06 -26.81
CA ILE A 20 -12.42 -13.38 -27.23
C ILE A 20 -12.29 -12.90 -28.69
N ILE A 21 -11.83 -11.67 -28.87
CA ILE A 21 -11.39 -11.17 -30.18
C ILE A 21 -9.88 -11.37 -30.24
N SER A 22 -9.38 -12.25 -31.10
CA SER A 22 -7.94 -12.39 -31.34
C SER A 22 -7.40 -11.11 -31.97
N LEU A 23 -6.53 -10.37 -31.28
CA LEU A 23 -5.78 -9.24 -31.87
C LEU A 23 -4.61 -9.83 -32.68
N THR A 24 -4.87 -10.46 -33.81
CA THR A 24 -3.82 -10.80 -34.78
C THR A 24 -3.77 -9.72 -35.86
N PRO A 25 -2.59 -9.23 -36.27
CA PRO A 25 -2.47 -8.33 -37.41
C PRO A 25 -3.03 -9.03 -38.67
N GLN A 26 -4.10 -8.48 -39.25
CA GLN A 26 -4.78 -9.10 -40.40
C GLN A 26 -3.91 -9.00 -41.66
N THR A 27 -3.61 -10.16 -42.24
CA THR A 27 -3.36 -10.30 -43.69
C THR A 27 -4.63 -10.85 -44.33
N THR A 28 -5.11 -10.19 -45.38
CA THR A 28 -6.40 -10.37 -46.07
C THR A 28 -6.74 -11.77 -46.59
N ALA A 29 -7.98 -12.25 -46.37
CA ALA A 29 -8.81 -12.98 -47.35
C ALA A 29 -10.28 -13.20 -46.85
N ALA A 30 -11.24 -13.24 -47.77
CA ALA A 30 -12.71 -13.20 -47.58
C ALA A 30 -13.42 -14.58 -47.84
N PRO A 31 -14.77 -14.71 -47.91
CA PRO A 31 -15.61 -15.21 -46.82
C PRO A 31 -16.50 -16.43 -47.18
N THR A 32 -17.05 -17.14 -46.18
CA THR A 32 -18.29 -17.95 -46.36
C THR A 32 -19.18 -18.01 -45.11
N SER A 33 -20.48 -17.94 -45.36
CA SER A 33 -21.66 -17.78 -44.51
C SER A 33 -22.05 -18.96 -43.60
N GLY A 34 -22.88 -18.68 -42.58
CA GLY A 34 -24.02 -19.56 -42.24
C GLY A 34 -24.37 -19.81 -40.76
N ALA A 35 -25.37 -19.06 -40.27
CA ALA A 35 -26.50 -19.48 -39.40
C ALA A 35 -26.31 -19.90 -37.92
N SER A 36 -26.90 -19.06 -37.06
CA SER A 36 -27.90 -19.35 -36.00
C SER A 36 -27.60 -20.31 -34.84
N GLY A 37 -27.68 -19.76 -33.62
CA GLY A 37 -27.99 -20.52 -32.41
C GLY A 37 -27.91 -19.66 -31.14
N LEU A 38 -29.07 -19.31 -30.57
CA LEU A 38 -29.18 -18.71 -29.24
C LEU A 38 -28.57 -19.65 -28.18
N GLY A 39 -27.72 -19.11 -27.30
CA GLY A 39 -27.24 -19.80 -26.11
C GLY A 39 -26.46 -18.86 -25.20
N ILE A 40 -27.06 -18.52 -24.06
CA ILE A 40 -26.48 -17.69 -23.01
C ILE A 40 -25.54 -18.57 -22.17
N ALA A 41 -24.23 -18.26 -22.16
CA ALA A 41 -23.29 -18.79 -21.18
C ALA A 41 -22.06 -17.87 -21.07
N GLY A 42 -21.82 -17.33 -19.87
CA GLY A 42 -20.53 -16.75 -19.51
C GLY A 42 -19.58 -17.89 -19.14
N SER A 43 -18.40 -17.95 -19.76
CA SER A 43 -17.36 -18.90 -19.36
C SER A 43 -15.98 -18.39 -19.75
N SER A 44 -15.15 -18.21 -18.73
CA SER A 44 -13.70 -18.39 -18.74
C SER A 44 -13.39 -19.79 -19.26
N THR A 45 -12.68 -19.92 -20.38
CA THR A 45 -12.44 -21.22 -21.02
C THR A 45 -11.04 -21.76 -20.74
N GLY A 46 -10.98 -22.79 -19.90
CA GLY A 46 -10.03 -23.90 -20.02
C GLY A 46 -10.80 -25.20 -20.23
N GLY A 47 -10.56 -25.93 -21.34
CA GLY A 47 -11.09 -27.29 -21.55
C GLY A 47 -11.32 -27.68 -23.02
N SER A 48 -10.67 -28.77 -23.46
CA SER A 48 -10.40 -29.18 -24.86
C SER A 48 -11.49 -30.04 -25.54
N SER A 49 -11.65 -29.91 -26.87
CA SER A 49 -11.70 -31.05 -27.82
C SER A 49 -11.33 -30.62 -29.26
N GLY A 50 -10.45 -31.42 -29.91
CA GLY A 50 -9.60 -31.11 -31.09
C GLY A 50 -10.28 -30.80 -32.43
N GLN A 51 -9.57 -30.46 -33.51
CA GLN A 51 -8.23 -30.84 -33.96
C GLN A 51 -7.72 -29.81 -34.99
N GLY A 52 -6.46 -29.38 -34.88
CA GLY A 52 -5.80 -28.49 -35.84
C GLY A 52 -4.45 -28.01 -35.30
N GLY A 53 -3.41 -28.83 -35.48
CA GLY A 53 -2.10 -28.67 -34.86
C GLY A 53 -1.35 -27.39 -35.24
N ARG A 54 -1.21 -26.50 -34.25
CA ARG A 54 0.11 -26.00 -33.84
C ARG A 54 0.22 -26.32 -32.36
N ALA A 55 1.34 -26.88 -31.94
CA ALA A 55 1.64 -27.10 -30.53
C ALA A 55 1.26 -25.84 -29.76
N ARG A 56 0.38 -25.95 -28.75
CA ARG A 56 0.32 -24.92 -27.72
C ARG A 56 1.70 -24.97 -27.11
N GLU A 57 2.57 -24.04 -27.51
CA GLU A 57 3.79 -23.79 -26.77
C GLU A 57 3.35 -23.60 -25.33
N ASP A 58 3.89 -24.42 -24.43
CA ASP A 58 3.57 -24.32 -23.02
C ASP A 58 3.88 -22.88 -22.61
N PHE A 59 2.85 -22.15 -22.19
CA PHE A 59 3.01 -20.79 -21.75
C PHE A 59 3.94 -20.79 -20.54
N VAL A 60 5.05 -20.06 -20.63
CA VAL A 60 6.00 -19.90 -19.53
C VAL A 60 5.91 -18.47 -19.02
N PRO A 61 5.44 -18.26 -17.77
CA PRO A 61 5.46 -16.95 -17.14
C PRO A 61 6.86 -16.33 -17.09
N ALA A 62 7.00 -15.11 -17.60
CA ALA A 62 8.28 -14.41 -17.62
C ALA A 62 8.68 -13.83 -16.25
N ASN A 63 7.70 -13.57 -15.37
CA ASN A 63 7.92 -12.97 -14.05
C ASN A 63 6.85 -13.43 -13.02
N GLU A 64 6.98 -12.97 -11.78
CA GLU A 64 6.05 -13.33 -10.69
C GLU A 64 4.63 -12.86 -10.98
N THR A 65 4.46 -11.64 -11.50
CA THR A 65 3.16 -11.11 -11.90
C THR A 65 2.46 -12.03 -12.89
N GLU A 66 3.15 -12.52 -13.92
CA GLU A 66 2.55 -13.45 -14.88
C GLU A 66 2.21 -14.81 -14.27
N ARG A 67 2.98 -15.30 -13.28
CA ARG A 67 2.63 -16.53 -12.54
C ARG A 67 1.33 -16.34 -11.77
N GLU A 68 1.23 -15.27 -11.00
CA GLU A 68 0.03 -14.94 -10.23
C GLU A 68 -1.19 -14.72 -11.14
N LEU A 69 -1.01 -14.05 -12.28
CA LEU A 69 -2.07 -13.87 -13.27
C LEU A 69 -2.50 -15.20 -13.91
N GLN A 70 -1.55 -16.12 -14.14
CA GLN A 70 -1.85 -17.44 -14.66
C GLN A 70 -2.63 -18.27 -13.64
N ASP A 71 -2.17 -18.31 -12.39
CA ASP A 71 -2.86 -19.02 -11.31
C ASP A 71 -4.30 -18.49 -11.12
N ALA A 72 -4.47 -17.16 -11.17
CA ALA A 72 -5.78 -16.53 -11.09
C ALA A 72 -6.67 -16.85 -12.30
N ALA A 73 -6.11 -16.88 -13.51
CA ALA A 73 -6.82 -17.22 -14.73
C ALA A 73 -7.24 -18.70 -14.75
N ASP A 74 -6.34 -19.61 -14.38
CA ASP A 74 -6.59 -21.05 -14.28
C ASP A 74 -7.65 -21.37 -13.22
N ALA A 75 -7.68 -20.62 -12.12
CA ALA A 75 -8.70 -20.70 -11.08
C ALA A 75 -10.02 -19.97 -11.44
N GLY A 76 -10.08 -19.22 -12.55
CA GLY A 76 -11.24 -18.41 -12.93
C GLY A 76 -11.55 -17.27 -11.93
N ASN A 77 -10.54 -16.81 -11.20
CA ASN A 77 -10.71 -15.83 -10.12
C ASN A 77 -10.39 -14.41 -10.60
N THR A 78 -11.40 -13.74 -11.14
CA THR A 78 -11.30 -12.37 -11.65
C THR A 78 -10.86 -11.35 -10.59
N ASP A 79 -11.25 -11.55 -9.33
CA ASP A 79 -10.87 -10.64 -8.23
C ASP A 79 -9.36 -10.66 -8.01
N VAL A 80 -8.78 -11.85 -7.91
CA VAL A 80 -7.33 -12.01 -7.75
C VAL A 80 -6.61 -11.48 -8.98
N PHE A 81 -7.09 -11.81 -10.18
CA PHE A 81 -6.52 -11.33 -11.44
C PHE A 81 -6.43 -9.79 -11.50
N LEU A 82 -7.53 -9.10 -11.18
CA LEU A 82 -7.57 -7.64 -11.17
C LEU A 82 -6.74 -7.03 -10.03
N SER A 83 -6.72 -7.64 -8.85
CA SER A 83 -5.86 -7.17 -7.75
C SER A 83 -4.37 -7.31 -8.08
N THR A 84 -3.97 -8.41 -8.72
CA THR A 84 -2.59 -8.61 -9.18
C THR A 84 -2.23 -7.59 -10.25
N LEU A 85 -3.11 -7.33 -11.21
CA LEU A 85 -2.90 -6.27 -12.21
C LEU A 85 -2.76 -4.89 -11.57
N LEU A 86 -3.60 -4.52 -10.59
CA LEU A 86 -3.56 -3.21 -9.94
C LEU A 86 -2.20 -2.91 -9.28
N LEU A 87 -1.49 -3.94 -8.81
CA LEU A 87 -0.17 -3.83 -8.21
C LEU A 87 0.98 -4.00 -9.23
N ALA A 88 0.67 -4.36 -10.47
CA ALA A 88 1.67 -4.68 -11.49
C ALA A 88 2.29 -3.43 -12.13
N HIS A 89 3.55 -3.57 -12.56
CA HIS A 89 4.14 -2.71 -13.57
C HIS A 89 3.84 -3.27 -14.97
N VAL A 90 3.36 -2.41 -15.86
CA VAL A 90 3.02 -2.76 -17.24
C VAL A 90 3.86 -1.94 -18.22
N LEU A 91 4.19 -2.56 -19.35
CA LEU A 91 4.83 -1.94 -20.50
C LEU A 91 3.76 -1.40 -21.43
N VAL A 92 3.79 -0.08 -21.66
CA VAL A 92 2.86 0.62 -22.55
C VAL A 92 3.59 1.00 -23.83
N PRO A 93 3.12 0.55 -25.01
CA PRO A 93 3.63 0.98 -26.30
C PRO A 93 3.48 2.49 -26.52
N VAL A 94 4.55 3.12 -27.02
CA VAL A 94 4.65 4.56 -27.20
C VAL A 94 4.65 4.91 -28.68
N ALA A 95 3.76 5.80 -29.11
CA ALA A 95 3.66 6.17 -30.52
C ALA A 95 4.93 6.86 -31.02
N HIS A 96 5.27 6.68 -32.29
CA HIS A 96 6.49 7.22 -32.90
C HIS A 96 6.65 8.75 -32.79
N HIS A 97 5.53 9.48 -32.70
CA HIS A 97 5.48 10.94 -32.58
C HIS A 97 5.47 11.45 -31.13
N SER A 98 5.53 10.55 -30.14
CA SER A 98 5.61 10.91 -28.73
C SER A 98 6.99 11.46 -28.39
N ARG A 99 7.01 12.53 -27.57
CA ARG A 99 8.25 13.13 -27.05
C ARG A 99 9.16 12.07 -26.39
N PRO A 100 10.45 11.99 -26.75
CA PRO A 100 11.41 11.12 -26.07
C PRO A 100 11.44 11.38 -24.56
N GLY A 101 11.49 10.31 -23.77
CA GLY A 101 11.53 10.39 -22.30
C GLY A 101 10.23 10.80 -21.61
N SER A 102 9.15 11.10 -22.33
CA SER A 102 7.85 11.40 -21.72
C SER A 102 7.13 10.14 -21.23
N ALA A 103 6.29 10.29 -20.20
CA ALA A 103 5.46 9.25 -19.61
C ALA A 103 3.95 9.57 -19.70
N PRO A 104 3.04 8.58 -19.56
CA PRO A 104 1.60 8.80 -19.45
C PRO A 104 1.24 9.93 -18.49
N GLY A 105 0.46 10.92 -18.96
CA GLY A 105 0.07 12.11 -18.19
C GLY A 105 0.97 13.34 -18.41
N GLU A 106 2.15 13.20 -19.01
CA GLU A 106 3.01 14.34 -19.35
C GLU A 106 2.66 14.98 -20.70
N SER A 107 2.92 16.29 -20.81
CA SER A 107 2.79 16.99 -22.08
C SER A 107 3.70 16.39 -23.16
N GLY A 108 3.12 16.06 -24.32
CA GLY A 108 3.81 15.48 -25.47
C GLY A 108 3.94 13.95 -25.43
N PHE A 109 3.41 13.28 -24.41
CA PHE A 109 3.25 11.83 -24.44
C PHE A 109 2.11 11.43 -25.38
N ALA A 110 2.34 10.41 -26.22
CA ALA A 110 1.31 9.88 -27.11
C ALA A 110 1.30 8.36 -27.02
N PHE A 111 0.16 7.81 -26.60
CA PHE A 111 -0.10 6.38 -26.60
C PHE A 111 -0.15 5.84 -28.03
N GLN A 112 0.23 4.57 -28.22
CA GLN A 112 0.03 3.83 -29.46
C GLN A 112 -1.16 2.88 -29.32
N PRO A 113 -2.41 3.34 -29.55
CA PRO A 113 -3.56 2.47 -29.54
C PRO A 113 -3.55 1.55 -30.77
N GLU A 114 -4.13 0.36 -30.62
CA GLU A 114 -4.44 -0.54 -31.72
C GLU A 114 -5.93 -0.47 -32.04
N GLU A 115 -6.27 -0.50 -33.32
CA GLU A 115 -7.66 -0.53 -33.76
C GLU A 115 -8.01 -1.94 -34.25
N VAL A 116 -8.98 -2.57 -33.61
CA VAL A 116 -9.48 -3.88 -34.01
C VAL A 116 -10.99 -3.85 -34.11
N GLU A 117 -11.49 -4.23 -35.29
CA GLU A 117 -12.93 -4.24 -35.60
C GLU A 117 -13.62 -2.89 -35.35
N GLY A 118 -12.88 -1.78 -35.49
CA GLY A 118 -13.37 -0.41 -35.27
C GLY A 118 -13.35 0.05 -33.81
N GLU A 119 -12.87 -0.80 -32.89
CA GLU A 119 -12.67 -0.47 -31.48
C GLU A 119 -11.20 -0.17 -31.21
N LYS A 120 -10.94 0.91 -30.47
CA LYS A 120 -9.59 1.28 -30.05
C LYS A 120 -9.23 0.62 -28.75
N PHE A 121 -8.11 -0.08 -28.74
CA PHE A 121 -7.52 -0.70 -27.57
C PHE A 121 -6.22 -0.02 -27.21
N LEU A 122 -6.08 0.31 -25.92
CA LEU A 122 -4.75 0.46 -25.34
C LEU A 122 -4.27 -0.92 -24.89
N VAL A 123 -3.31 -1.46 -25.63
CA VAL A 123 -2.70 -2.75 -25.36
C VAL A 123 -1.48 -2.56 -24.48
N VAL A 124 -1.38 -3.31 -23.37
CA VAL A 124 -0.24 -3.29 -22.46
C VAL A 124 0.29 -4.70 -22.23
N PHE A 125 1.53 -4.78 -21.74
CA PHE A 125 2.21 -6.05 -21.54
C PHE A 125 2.84 -6.13 -20.16
N THR A 126 2.81 -7.31 -19.54
CA THR A 126 3.46 -7.54 -18.24
C THR A 126 4.94 -7.93 -18.38
N SER A 127 5.42 -8.20 -19.59
CA SER A 127 6.83 -8.50 -19.85
C SER A 127 7.26 -8.15 -21.28
N LYS A 128 8.58 -8.08 -21.50
CA LYS A 128 9.16 -7.89 -22.83
C LYS A 128 8.92 -9.09 -23.75
N ASP A 129 8.79 -10.29 -23.18
CA ASP A 129 8.50 -11.51 -23.90
C ASP A 129 7.12 -11.39 -24.55
N ARG A 130 6.08 -11.03 -23.77
CA ARG A 130 4.72 -10.79 -24.29
C ARG A 130 4.68 -9.67 -25.33
N LEU A 131 5.44 -8.60 -25.11
CA LEU A 131 5.57 -7.51 -26.08
C LEU A 131 6.18 -7.99 -27.41
N SER A 132 7.26 -8.78 -27.34
CA SER A 132 7.99 -9.27 -28.51
C SER A 132 7.18 -10.27 -29.33
N GLU A 133 6.39 -11.10 -28.66
CA GLU A 133 5.47 -12.03 -29.32
C GLU A 133 4.35 -11.31 -30.07
N HIS A 134 3.89 -10.16 -29.54
CA HIS A 134 2.81 -9.39 -30.15
C HIS A 134 3.28 -8.55 -31.34
N PHE A 135 4.40 -7.84 -31.21
CA PHE A 135 4.88 -6.92 -32.27
C PHE A 135 5.91 -7.54 -33.22
N GLY A 136 6.63 -8.60 -32.82
CA GLY A 136 7.70 -9.21 -33.62
C GLY A 136 8.94 -8.36 -33.86
N GLU A 137 8.88 -7.05 -33.60
CA GLU A 137 9.95 -6.06 -33.79
C GLU A 137 10.20 -5.25 -32.51
N PRO A 138 11.36 -4.58 -32.36
CA PRO A 138 11.63 -3.72 -31.22
C PRO A 138 10.67 -2.52 -31.13
N THR A 139 9.65 -2.65 -30.28
CA THR A 139 8.67 -1.59 -30.01
C THR A 139 9.11 -0.71 -28.84
N ARG A 140 9.05 0.61 -29.03
CA ARG A 140 9.31 1.58 -27.96
C ARG A 140 8.22 1.46 -26.89
N THR A 141 8.62 1.25 -25.65
CA THR A 141 7.71 1.14 -24.50
C THR A 141 8.15 2.02 -23.34
N VAL A 142 7.20 2.33 -22.46
CA VAL A 142 7.45 2.91 -21.14
C VAL A 142 6.86 1.99 -20.08
N GLY A 143 7.59 1.76 -18.99
CA GLY A 143 7.09 1.02 -17.84
C GLY A 143 6.36 1.96 -16.89
N VAL A 144 5.12 1.61 -16.52
CA VAL A 144 4.31 2.37 -15.56
C VAL A 144 3.57 1.41 -14.64
N ARG A 145 3.17 1.87 -13.46
CA ARG A 145 2.25 1.08 -12.62
C ARG A 145 0.88 1.08 -13.26
N PHE A 146 0.24 -0.08 -13.33
CA PHE A 146 -1.05 -0.22 -13.96
C PHE A 146 -2.10 0.69 -13.32
N TYR A 147 -2.09 0.81 -11.99
CA TYR A 147 -2.98 1.71 -11.28
C TYR A 147 -2.84 3.19 -11.73
N GLU A 148 -1.62 3.70 -11.90
CA GLU A 148 -1.40 5.08 -12.37
C GLU A 148 -1.88 5.30 -13.80
N LEU A 149 -1.69 4.29 -14.64
CA LEU A 149 -2.17 4.30 -16.01
C LEU A 149 -3.69 4.44 -16.08
N ILE A 150 -4.42 3.67 -15.26
CA ILE A 150 -5.89 3.66 -15.30
C ILE A 150 -6.52 4.88 -14.61
N ARG A 151 -5.83 5.53 -13.65
CA ARG A 151 -6.29 6.81 -13.08
C ARG A 151 -6.37 7.92 -14.11
N ASN A 152 -5.40 7.95 -15.02
CA ASN A 152 -5.29 8.96 -16.07
C ASN A 152 -5.64 8.35 -17.43
N TRP A 153 -6.71 7.55 -17.48
CA TRP A 153 -7.10 6.84 -18.68
C TRP A 153 -7.27 7.81 -19.87
N PRO A 154 -6.56 7.60 -20.99
CA PRO A 154 -6.39 8.63 -22.02
C PRO A 154 -7.68 9.04 -22.73
N ASP A 155 -8.57 8.07 -22.97
CA ASP A 155 -9.85 8.28 -23.62
C ASP A 155 -10.86 7.27 -23.05
N PRO A 156 -11.98 7.71 -22.46
CA PRO A 156 -13.00 6.82 -21.92
C PRO A 156 -13.60 5.82 -22.93
N ASN A 157 -13.50 6.11 -24.23
CA ASN A 157 -14.00 5.24 -25.29
C ASN A 157 -12.99 4.17 -25.73
N TRP A 158 -11.76 4.22 -25.22
CA TRP A 158 -10.76 3.20 -25.53
C TRP A 158 -10.88 2.05 -24.54
N SER A 159 -10.90 0.84 -25.09
CA SER A 159 -10.84 -0.38 -24.31
C SER A 159 -9.40 -0.72 -23.93
N PHE A 160 -9.26 -1.53 -22.90
CA PHE A 160 -7.96 -2.01 -22.43
C PHE A 160 -7.78 -3.47 -22.83
N ALA A 161 -6.55 -3.82 -23.19
CA ALA A 161 -6.12 -5.19 -23.33
C ALA A 161 -4.76 -5.39 -22.63
N VAL A 162 -4.61 -6.48 -21.90
CA VAL A 162 -3.33 -6.94 -21.36
C VAL A 162 -2.96 -8.27 -22.00
N ASN A 163 -1.69 -8.43 -22.39
CA ASN A 163 -1.12 -9.66 -22.94
C ASN A 163 -2.05 -10.42 -23.92
N PRO A 164 -2.58 -9.74 -24.95
CA PRO A 164 -3.58 -10.34 -25.83
C PRO A 164 -3.08 -11.62 -26.49
N GLY A 165 -3.97 -12.61 -26.61
CA GLY A 165 -3.64 -13.89 -27.24
C GLY A 165 -2.90 -14.89 -26.34
N THR A 166 -2.66 -14.56 -25.06
CA THR A 166 -1.97 -15.42 -24.10
C THR A 166 -2.91 -15.93 -23.00
N PRO A 167 -2.55 -17.00 -22.26
CA PRO A 167 -3.34 -17.48 -21.11
C PRO A 167 -3.52 -16.45 -19.98
N VAL A 168 -2.62 -15.47 -19.87
CA VAL A 168 -2.71 -14.35 -18.90
C VAL A 168 -3.27 -13.08 -19.53
N GLY A 169 -3.95 -13.22 -20.66
CA GLY A 169 -4.53 -12.12 -21.42
C GLY A 169 -5.96 -11.79 -21.00
N ALA A 170 -6.28 -10.51 -20.89
CA ALA A 170 -7.62 -10.05 -20.59
C ALA A 170 -7.95 -8.75 -21.34
N LYS A 171 -9.25 -8.52 -21.53
CA LYS A 171 -9.79 -7.31 -22.16
C LYS A 171 -10.92 -6.74 -21.32
N TYR A 172 -10.93 -5.42 -21.20
CA TYR A 172 -11.95 -4.69 -20.45
C TYR A 172 -12.37 -3.43 -21.20
N PRO A 173 -13.68 -3.14 -21.31
CA PRO A 173 -14.16 -1.86 -21.79
C PRO A 173 -13.58 -0.68 -21.00
N GLY A 174 -13.35 0.46 -21.66
CA GLY A 174 -12.81 1.67 -21.01
C GLY A 174 -13.62 2.13 -19.79
N THR A 175 -14.95 1.99 -19.84
CA THR A 175 -15.83 2.30 -18.71
C THR A 175 -15.56 1.42 -17.48
N GLN A 176 -15.20 0.15 -17.67
CA GLN A 176 -14.85 -0.76 -16.59
C GLN A 176 -13.47 -0.43 -16.00
N ILE A 177 -12.54 0.02 -16.83
CA ILE A 177 -11.21 0.49 -16.39
C ILE A 177 -11.33 1.74 -15.53
N ILE A 178 -12.19 2.69 -15.91
CA ILE A 178 -12.47 3.88 -15.11
C ILE A 178 -13.13 3.50 -13.77
N ALA A 179 -14.08 2.57 -13.78
CA ALA A 179 -14.71 2.08 -12.55
C ALA A 179 -13.69 1.41 -11.61
N LEU A 180 -12.76 0.60 -12.17
CA LEU A 180 -11.67 -0.02 -11.42
C LEU A 180 -10.73 1.03 -10.80
N ALA A 181 -10.40 2.09 -11.53
CA ALA A 181 -9.54 3.16 -11.03
C ALA A 181 -10.18 3.92 -9.85
N ASN A 182 -11.48 4.18 -9.91
CA ASN A 182 -12.24 4.81 -8.83
C ASN A 182 -12.26 3.92 -7.57
N TRP A 183 -12.58 2.63 -7.75
CA TRP A 183 -12.54 1.65 -6.66
C TRP A 183 -11.15 1.58 -6.01
N ALA A 184 -10.09 1.52 -6.82
CA ALA A 184 -8.72 1.44 -6.32
C ALA A 184 -8.30 2.72 -5.55
N THR A 185 -8.79 3.88 -5.98
CA THR A 185 -8.58 5.16 -5.27
C THR A 185 -9.29 5.18 -3.92
N GLU A 186 -10.54 4.70 -3.86
CA GLU A 186 -11.29 4.55 -2.60
C GLU A 186 -10.62 3.54 -1.66
N ALA A 187 -10.01 2.49 -2.23
CA ALA A 187 -9.24 1.48 -1.49
C ALA A 187 -7.83 1.95 -1.07
N GLY A 188 -7.40 3.16 -1.43
CA GLY A 188 -6.10 3.73 -1.06
C GLY A 188 -4.91 3.19 -1.86
N LEU A 189 -5.14 2.41 -2.91
CA LEU A 189 -4.10 2.06 -3.89
C LEU A 189 -3.75 3.36 -4.63
N GLY A 190 -2.49 3.82 -4.56
CA GLY A 190 -2.09 5.11 -5.14
C GLY A 190 -1.38 6.10 -4.21
N ALA A 191 -1.28 5.77 -2.92
CA ALA A 191 -0.28 6.39 -2.05
C ALA A 191 1.08 5.76 -2.36
N GLU A 192 1.96 6.50 -3.02
CA GLU A 192 3.33 6.08 -3.35
C GLU A 192 4.11 5.60 -2.10
N PRO A 193 4.67 4.38 -2.09
CA PRO A 193 5.85 4.03 -1.30
C PRO A 193 7.07 4.72 -1.92
N ILE A 194 7.78 5.55 -1.17
CA ILE A 194 8.91 6.34 -1.66
C ILE A 194 10.17 5.45 -1.74
N GLU A 195 10.38 4.78 -2.87
CA GLU A 195 11.64 4.15 -3.31
C GLU A 195 11.69 4.30 -4.85
N SER A 196 12.64 4.92 -5.57
CA SER A 196 14.00 5.46 -5.36
C SER A 196 14.34 6.41 -6.55
N PRO A 197 15.63 6.63 -6.89
CA PRO A 197 16.35 7.91 -6.88
C PRO A 197 16.05 8.86 -8.06
N SER A 198 16.14 10.18 -7.87
CA SER A 198 16.06 11.14 -8.97
C SER A 198 17.23 12.12 -8.98
N ALA A 199 17.92 12.14 -10.11
CA ALA A 199 18.92 13.14 -10.50
C ALA A 199 18.25 14.44 -10.98
N GLU A 200 19.00 15.53 -10.87
CA GLU A 200 18.63 16.95 -10.96
C GLU A 200 17.94 17.42 -12.25
N GLU A 201 16.84 18.20 -12.11
CA GLU A 201 16.59 19.58 -12.62
C GLU A 201 15.08 19.89 -12.81
N PRO A 202 14.61 21.16 -12.72
CA PRO A 202 14.79 22.16 -11.67
C PRO A 202 13.46 22.39 -10.92
N ALA A 203 13.54 22.40 -9.59
CA ALA A 203 12.38 22.51 -8.71
C ALA A 203 11.68 23.88 -8.82
N ALA A 204 10.35 23.86 -8.90
CA ALA A 204 9.55 24.98 -8.40
C ALA A 204 9.99 25.21 -6.93
N VAL A 205 10.37 26.45 -6.62
CA VAL A 205 10.95 26.82 -5.33
C VAL A 205 9.96 26.50 -4.22
N VAL A 206 10.14 25.34 -3.59
CA VAL A 206 9.66 25.09 -2.24
C VAL A 206 10.35 26.15 -1.38
N PRO A 207 9.62 27.04 -0.68
CA PRO A 207 10.26 27.97 0.23
C PRO A 207 11.16 27.15 1.16
N ALA A 208 12.40 27.59 1.34
CA ALA A 208 13.34 26.93 2.23
C ALA A 208 12.61 26.69 3.57
N PRO A 209 12.72 25.49 4.17
CA PRO A 209 12.22 25.31 5.53
C PRO A 209 12.82 26.46 6.34
N GLU A 210 11.96 27.28 6.94
CA GLU A 210 12.45 28.26 7.89
C GLU A 210 13.34 27.48 8.85
N PRO A 211 14.60 27.90 9.07
CA PRO A 211 15.46 27.23 10.03
C PRO A 211 14.63 27.10 11.30
N ALA A 212 14.51 25.87 11.81
CA ALA A 212 13.76 25.60 13.03
C ALA A 212 14.14 26.68 14.04
N SER A 213 13.19 27.56 14.38
CA SER A 213 13.42 28.63 15.32
C SER A 213 13.97 28.03 16.62
N ASP A 214 14.74 28.78 17.40
CA ASP A 214 15.21 28.30 18.71
C ASP A 214 14.04 27.85 19.62
N GLU A 215 12.81 28.33 19.38
CA GLU A 215 11.58 27.78 20.00
C GLU A 215 11.24 26.35 19.53
N ALA A 216 11.45 26.01 18.26
CA ALA A 216 11.32 24.65 17.72
C ALA A 216 12.44 23.71 18.18
N GLN A 217 13.49 24.23 18.83
CA GLN A 217 14.54 23.43 19.47
C GLN A 217 14.12 22.89 20.85
N HIS A 218 13.02 23.37 21.43
CA HIS A 218 12.35 22.73 22.57
C HIS A 218 11.39 21.64 22.09
N ALA A 219 11.91 20.67 21.33
CA ALA A 219 11.11 19.55 20.87
C ALA A 219 10.49 18.83 22.09
N THR A 220 9.16 18.73 22.13
CA THR A 220 8.45 18.00 23.18
C THR A 220 9.00 16.59 23.27
N VAL A 221 9.49 16.20 24.44
CA VAL A 221 9.94 14.82 24.66
C VAL A 221 8.71 13.93 24.76
N MET A 222 8.64 12.92 23.90
CA MET A 222 7.62 11.89 23.93
C MET A 222 8.14 10.65 24.63
N GLN A 223 7.22 9.89 25.21
CA GLN A 223 7.46 8.65 25.92
C GLN A 223 6.55 7.52 25.40
N LYS A 224 7.14 6.33 25.26
CA LYS A 224 6.46 5.07 24.94
C LYS A 224 6.82 4.04 25.98
N THR A 225 5.83 3.49 26.68
CA THR A 225 6.01 2.27 27.46
C THR A 225 6.10 1.07 26.53
N ILE A 226 7.13 0.25 26.67
CA ILE A 226 7.35 -0.96 25.87
C ILE A 226 7.37 -2.19 26.76
N ALA A 227 6.94 -3.33 26.22
CA ALA A 227 6.96 -4.58 26.97
C ALA A 227 8.39 -5.08 27.18
N ALA A 228 8.66 -5.77 28.29
CA ALA A 228 9.99 -6.33 28.58
C ALA A 228 10.52 -7.21 27.44
N GLY A 229 9.66 -8.05 26.84
CA GLY A 229 10.02 -8.87 25.68
C GLY A 229 10.34 -8.10 24.39
N GLN A 230 10.09 -6.78 24.34
CA GLN A 230 10.49 -5.93 23.22
C GLN A 230 11.87 -5.30 23.41
N VAL A 231 12.42 -5.32 24.63
CA VAL A 231 13.70 -4.65 24.95
C VAL A 231 14.83 -5.19 24.06
N ASP A 232 14.91 -6.51 23.88
CA ASP A 232 15.93 -7.15 23.05
C ASP A 232 15.80 -6.79 21.56
N TYR A 233 14.61 -6.42 21.08
CA TYR A 233 14.45 -5.92 19.71
C TYR A 233 15.19 -4.60 19.50
N TYR A 234 15.16 -3.72 20.50
CA TYR A 234 15.94 -2.49 20.46
C TYR A 234 17.42 -2.80 20.68
N LEU A 235 17.76 -3.46 21.79
CA LEU A 235 19.15 -3.62 22.21
C LEU A 235 20.00 -4.53 21.31
N ASP A 236 19.43 -5.63 20.81
CA ASP A 236 20.20 -6.65 20.11
C ASP A 236 19.93 -6.65 18.60
N ARG A 237 18.74 -6.18 18.18
CA ARG A 237 18.35 -6.14 16.76
C ARG A 237 18.37 -4.75 16.14
N GLY A 238 18.71 -3.72 16.90
CA GLY A 238 18.82 -2.35 16.40
C GLY A 238 17.48 -1.75 15.97
N TYR A 239 16.35 -2.25 16.49
CA TYR A 239 15.03 -1.74 16.12
C TYR A 239 14.93 -0.25 16.44
N ASP A 240 14.49 0.57 15.48
CA ASP A 240 14.65 2.03 15.52
C ASP A 240 13.33 2.78 15.29
N ARG A 241 12.19 2.10 15.48
CA ARG A 241 10.86 2.65 15.22
C ARG A 241 9.95 2.52 16.42
N VAL A 242 8.99 3.43 16.52
CA VAL A 242 7.92 3.39 17.51
C VAL A 242 6.56 3.61 16.84
N ALA A 243 5.57 2.81 17.27
CA ALA A 243 4.21 2.77 16.75
C ALA A 243 3.21 2.67 17.91
N GLY A 244 1.95 3.02 17.70
CA GLY A 244 0.87 2.96 18.69
C GLY A 244 0.79 4.20 19.59
N PHE A 245 0.23 4.02 20.79
CA PHE A 245 0.02 5.14 21.73
C PHE A 245 1.30 5.59 22.41
N VAL A 246 1.46 6.90 22.53
CA VAL A 246 2.60 7.62 23.10
C VAL A 246 2.11 8.85 23.87
N HIS A 247 2.90 9.31 24.83
CA HIS A 247 2.53 10.39 25.75
C HIS A 247 3.65 11.43 25.80
N ARG A 248 3.34 12.66 26.18
CA ARG A 248 4.41 13.62 26.49
C ARG A 248 5.10 13.19 27.78
N ALA A 249 6.43 13.14 27.80
CA ALA A 249 7.18 12.69 28.96
C ALA A 249 6.85 13.52 30.22
N SER A 250 6.62 14.82 30.06
CA SER A 250 6.22 15.73 31.14
C SER A 250 4.83 15.42 31.74
N GLU A 251 3.92 14.79 30.99
CA GLU A 251 2.57 14.44 31.48
C GLU A 251 2.56 13.12 32.27
N VAL A 252 3.65 12.35 32.20
CA VAL A 252 3.78 11.05 32.85
C VAL A 252 4.98 11.00 33.80
N GLU A 253 5.68 12.12 34.00
CA GLU A 253 6.91 12.21 34.82
C GLU A 253 6.64 11.87 36.30
N HIS A 254 5.42 12.12 36.78
CA HIS A 254 5.03 11.79 38.16
C HIS A 254 4.72 10.32 38.38
N LEU A 255 4.58 9.51 37.31
CA LEU A 255 4.32 8.08 37.37
C LEU A 255 5.64 7.32 37.46
N ARG A 256 6.15 7.15 38.68
CA ARG A 256 7.54 6.70 38.90
C ARG A 256 7.68 5.21 39.05
N THR A 257 6.60 4.50 39.36
CA THR A 257 6.61 3.04 39.51
C THR A 257 5.90 2.34 38.35
N PRO A 258 6.25 1.06 38.05
CA PRO A 258 5.54 0.27 37.04
C PRO A 258 4.02 0.22 37.27
N ALA A 259 3.58 0.05 38.53
CA ALA A 259 2.16 -0.03 38.87
C ALA A 259 1.42 1.30 38.60
N GLU A 260 2.01 2.43 38.96
CA GLU A 260 1.44 3.76 38.66
C GLU A 260 1.38 3.99 37.15
N LEU A 261 2.47 3.71 36.44
CA LEU A 261 2.56 3.92 34.99
C LEU A 261 1.55 3.05 34.23
N PHE A 262 1.48 1.75 34.53
CA PHE A 262 0.59 0.84 33.82
C PHE A 262 -0.88 1.09 34.18
N GLY A 263 -1.17 1.41 35.45
CA GLY A 263 -2.52 1.74 35.90
C GLY A 263 -3.04 3.02 35.25
N ALA A 264 -2.26 4.11 35.29
CA ALA A 264 -2.68 5.40 34.73
C ALA A 264 -2.81 5.38 33.20
N LEU A 265 -1.98 4.58 32.51
CA LEU A 265 -2.05 4.42 31.06
C LEU A 265 -3.06 3.33 30.61
N GLY A 266 -3.72 2.65 31.55
CA GLY A 266 -4.66 1.57 31.27
C GLY A 266 -4.01 0.39 30.50
N LEU A 267 -2.75 0.09 30.81
CA LEU A 267 -1.99 -0.96 30.15
C LEU A 267 -2.24 -2.36 30.74
N SER A 268 -2.84 -2.50 31.91
CA SER A 268 -3.05 -3.79 32.60
C SER A 268 -4.38 -4.48 32.27
N TYR A 269 -4.79 -4.47 31.00
CA TYR A 269 -6.01 -5.16 30.53
C TYR A 269 -5.77 -6.67 30.33
N ASP A 270 -6.86 -7.44 30.15
CA ASP A 270 -6.79 -8.89 29.95
C ASP A 270 -5.96 -9.27 28.70
N GLY A 271 -5.01 -10.18 28.87
CA GLY A 271 -4.04 -10.55 27.83
C GLY A 271 -2.94 -9.52 27.56
N SER A 272 -2.82 -8.46 28.38
CA SER A 272 -1.74 -7.49 28.26
C SER A 272 -0.37 -8.09 28.60
N PRO A 273 0.72 -7.67 27.93
CA PRO A 273 2.08 -7.99 28.37
C PRO A 273 2.50 -7.22 29.64
N PHE A 274 1.73 -6.22 30.08
CA PHE A 274 2.02 -5.38 31.24
C PHE A 274 1.25 -5.86 32.48
N GLN A 275 1.97 -6.48 33.41
CA GLN A 275 1.39 -7.00 34.65
C GLN A 275 1.39 -5.94 35.76
N ALA A 276 0.31 -5.88 36.55
CA ALA A 276 0.16 -4.90 37.62
C ALA A 276 1.20 -5.06 38.75
N ASP A 277 1.75 -6.26 38.94
CA ASP A 277 2.74 -6.60 39.96
C ASP A 277 4.19 -6.60 39.45
N ALA A 278 4.39 -6.17 38.19
CA ALA A 278 5.69 -6.07 37.54
C ALA A 278 6.68 -5.27 38.39
N LYS A 279 7.90 -5.79 38.51
CA LYS A 279 8.98 -5.16 39.30
C LYS A 279 9.74 -4.10 38.55
N GLU A 280 9.56 -4.06 37.24
CA GLU A 280 10.20 -3.08 36.38
C GLU A 280 9.31 -2.73 35.19
N ALA A 281 9.55 -1.54 34.64
CA ALA A 281 8.95 -1.03 33.43
C ALA A 281 10.04 -0.48 32.52
N PHE A 282 9.80 -0.55 31.20
CA PHE A 282 10.72 -0.03 30.20
C PHE A 282 10.02 1.06 29.38
N VAL A 283 10.72 2.18 29.20
CA VAL A 283 10.19 3.30 28.43
C VAL A 283 11.23 3.83 27.44
N LEU A 284 10.77 4.16 26.23
CA LEU A 284 11.54 4.93 25.27
C LEU A 284 11.22 6.41 25.45
N ARG A 285 12.22 7.28 25.42
CA ARG A 285 12.08 8.74 25.45
C ARG A 285 12.81 9.37 24.26
N TRP A 286 12.14 10.26 23.53
CA TRP A 286 12.75 10.94 22.37
C TRP A 286 12.15 12.32 22.12
N PRO A 287 12.91 13.28 21.57
CA PRO A 287 12.37 14.55 21.10
C PRO A 287 11.46 14.33 19.88
N ALA A 288 10.23 14.85 19.91
CA ALA A 288 9.31 14.78 18.79
C ALA A 288 9.64 15.81 17.71
N PHE A 289 10.29 15.36 16.65
CA PHE A 289 10.39 16.11 15.40
C PHE A 289 9.16 15.84 14.52
N ARG A 290 8.72 16.86 13.76
CA ARG A 290 7.47 16.84 12.97
C ARG A 290 6.23 16.55 13.84
N PRO A 291 5.74 17.55 14.60
CA PRO A 291 4.59 17.38 15.50
C PRO A 291 3.32 16.81 14.84
N SER A 292 3.13 17.04 13.53
CA SER A 292 2.01 16.49 12.75
C SER A 292 1.94 14.97 12.71
N LEU A 293 3.02 14.26 13.04
CA LEU A 293 3.04 12.80 13.15
C LEU A 293 2.41 12.28 14.46
N TYR A 294 2.22 13.15 15.45
CA TYR A 294 1.69 12.81 16.78
C TYR A 294 0.27 13.33 16.88
N ARG A 295 -0.68 12.49 16.44
CA ARG A 295 -2.09 12.89 16.32
C ARG A 295 -2.88 12.41 17.52
N ILE A 296 -3.81 13.23 17.98
CA ILE A 296 -4.79 12.81 18.98
C ILE A 296 -5.65 11.70 18.36
N PRO A 297 -5.77 10.51 18.99
CA PRO A 297 -6.50 9.38 18.44
C PRO A 297 -7.99 9.53 18.71
N TYR A 298 -8.65 10.49 18.07
CA TYR A 298 -10.11 10.55 18.10
C TYR A 298 -10.73 9.34 17.39
N GLY A 299 -11.72 8.71 18.01
CA GLY A 299 -12.40 7.55 17.43
C GLY A 299 -13.09 6.66 18.47
N GLY A 300 -12.98 5.34 18.33
CA GLY A 300 -13.56 4.41 19.31
C GLY A 300 -13.32 2.94 18.98
N GLN A 301 -14.11 2.03 19.57
CA GLN A 301 -13.88 0.58 19.44
C GLN A 301 -14.62 -0.06 18.26
N ASN A 302 -15.40 0.72 17.52
CA ASN A 302 -16.17 0.29 16.35
C ASN A 302 -16.46 1.50 15.45
N GLU A 303 -16.97 1.25 14.24
CA GLU A 303 -17.26 2.32 13.28
C GLU A 303 -18.29 3.34 13.78
N GLN A 304 -19.23 2.93 14.63
CA GLN A 304 -20.22 3.84 15.17
C GLN A 304 -19.56 4.87 16.10
N ALA A 305 -18.70 4.41 17.00
CA ALA A 305 -17.94 5.26 17.90
C ALA A 305 -16.91 6.13 17.14
N LEU A 306 -16.31 5.59 16.07
CA LEU A 306 -15.44 6.36 15.16
C LEU A 306 -16.18 7.58 14.58
N ARG A 307 -17.35 7.35 13.97
CA ARG A 307 -18.17 8.41 13.37
C ARG A 307 -18.67 9.41 14.41
N ALA A 308 -19.02 8.94 15.61
CA ALA A 308 -19.49 9.81 16.70
C ALA A 308 -18.43 10.81 17.18
N MET A 309 -17.15 10.44 17.09
CA MET A 309 -16.02 11.29 17.47
C MET A 309 -15.42 12.10 16.31
N ASP A 310 -15.99 12.01 15.10
CA ASP A 310 -15.38 12.49 13.85
C ASP A 310 -13.91 12.06 13.75
N GLY A 311 -13.67 10.81 14.15
CA GLY A 311 -12.37 10.25 14.44
C GLY A 311 -11.73 9.53 13.27
N TRP A 312 -10.50 9.08 13.47
CA TRP A 312 -9.71 8.31 12.49
C TRP A 312 -9.16 6.99 13.04
N VAL A 313 -9.37 6.68 14.32
CA VAL A 313 -8.84 5.47 14.97
C VAL A 313 -9.96 4.54 15.41
N ILE A 314 -9.92 3.31 14.93
CA ILE A 314 -10.61 2.18 15.56
C ILE A 314 -9.57 1.32 16.26
N GLU A 315 -9.75 1.08 17.56
CA GLU A 315 -8.82 0.28 18.36
C GLU A 315 -9.55 -0.54 19.43
N ARG A 316 -8.93 -1.64 19.85
CA ARG A 316 -9.51 -2.58 20.83
C ARG A 316 -9.65 -1.94 22.23
N PRO A 317 -10.53 -2.46 23.09
CA PRO A 317 -10.51 -2.13 24.52
C PRO A 317 -9.09 -2.26 25.09
N PRO A 318 -8.67 -1.36 26.01
CA PRO A 318 -9.48 -0.37 26.73
C PRO A 318 -9.58 1.01 26.05
N PHE A 319 -9.23 1.14 24.77
CA PHE A 319 -9.24 2.42 24.05
C PHE A 319 -10.58 3.17 24.15
N ARG A 320 -10.53 4.46 24.51
CA ARG A 320 -11.71 5.33 24.65
C ARG A 320 -11.95 6.27 23.46
N GLY A 321 -10.92 6.58 22.69
CA GLY A 321 -11.03 7.44 21.50
C GLY A 321 -11.35 8.91 21.76
N ASN A 322 -11.14 9.39 23.00
CA ASN A 322 -11.37 10.78 23.40
C ASN A 322 -10.08 11.61 23.52
N GLY A 323 -8.93 11.04 23.13
CA GLY A 323 -7.62 11.69 23.23
C GLY A 323 -6.94 11.60 24.60
N PHE A 324 -7.46 10.77 25.50
CA PHE A 324 -6.87 10.56 26.83
C PHE A 324 -6.65 9.08 27.12
N ALA A 325 -5.56 8.77 27.82
CA ALA A 325 -5.21 7.41 28.21
C ALA A 325 -6.35 6.75 29.01
N PRO A 326 -6.62 5.45 28.85
CA PRO A 326 -7.83 4.81 29.37
C PRO A 326 -7.79 4.44 30.86
N GLY A 327 -6.72 4.77 31.59
CA GLY A 327 -6.61 4.44 33.02
C GLY A 327 -7.77 5.02 33.83
N GLU A 328 -8.21 4.25 34.83
CA GLU A 328 -9.31 4.62 35.74
C GLU A 328 -8.85 5.51 36.91
N GLY A 329 -7.58 5.94 36.88
CA GLY A 329 -6.98 6.80 37.90
C GLY A 329 -7.46 8.26 37.83
N ARG A 330 -6.98 9.06 38.79
CA ARG A 330 -7.22 10.51 38.83
C ARG A 330 -6.50 11.29 37.73
N ASP A 331 -5.52 10.66 37.09
CA ASP A 331 -4.63 11.28 36.13
C ASP A 331 -5.33 11.47 34.79
N VAL A 332 -5.31 12.72 34.29
CA VAL A 332 -5.81 13.07 32.96
C VAL A 332 -4.60 13.22 32.04
N ILE A 333 -4.27 12.14 31.33
CA ILE A 333 -3.06 12.05 30.51
C ILE A 333 -3.48 12.12 29.04
N ALA A 334 -3.00 13.14 28.32
CA ALA A 334 -3.24 13.23 26.89
C ALA A 334 -2.52 12.09 26.15
N GLU A 335 -3.23 11.44 25.24
CA GLU A 335 -2.75 10.31 24.47
C GLU A 335 -2.62 10.72 23.00
N PHE A 336 -1.51 10.32 22.38
CA PHE A 336 -1.24 10.52 20.96
C PHE A 336 -1.00 9.16 20.32
N LYS A 337 -1.39 8.98 19.06
CA LYS A 337 -1.09 7.77 18.28
C LYS A 337 -0.13 8.12 17.15
N VAL A 338 0.89 7.27 17.00
CA VAL A 338 1.83 7.28 15.90
C VAL A 338 1.72 5.97 15.13
N ASP A 339 1.73 5.99 13.79
CA ASP A 339 1.61 4.76 13.00
C ASP A 339 2.95 4.00 12.95
N SER A 340 4.03 4.71 12.62
CA SER A 340 5.40 4.21 12.69
C SER A 340 6.37 5.37 12.47
N VAL A 341 6.96 5.90 13.54
CA VAL A 341 7.98 6.97 13.45
C VAL A 341 9.35 6.41 13.75
N ARG A 342 10.35 6.83 12.98
CA ARG A 342 11.76 6.50 13.23
C ARG A 342 12.25 7.34 14.41
N LEU A 343 12.91 6.69 15.36
CA LEU A 343 13.49 7.36 16.52
C LEU A 343 14.70 8.21 16.09
N PRO A 344 14.82 9.45 16.57
CA PRO A 344 15.98 10.27 16.28
C PRO A 344 17.23 9.76 17.01
N HIS A 345 18.41 10.11 16.49
CA HIS A 345 19.66 9.93 17.21
C HIS A 345 19.55 10.52 18.63
N GLY A 346 20.07 9.81 19.63
CA GLY A 346 19.98 10.22 21.02
C GLY A 346 18.67 9.84 21.72
N ALA A 347 17.73 9.16 21.04
CA ALA A 347 16.60 8.54 21.71
C ALA A 347 17.07 7.57 22.81
N GLN A 348 16.34 7.49 23.91
CA GLN A 348 16.80 6.85 25.14
C GLN A 348 15.88 5.70 25.52
N LEU A 349 16.47 4.61 25.98
CA LEU A 349 15.77 3.51 26.62
C LEU A 349 16.03 3.59 28.13
N TRP A 350 14.97 3.59 28.91
CA TRP A 350 15.00 3.70 30.37
C TRP A 350 14.33 2.50 31.02
N ARG A 351 14.81 2.14 32.20
CA ARG A 351 14.23 1.15 33.10
C ARG A 351 13.80 1.84 34.39
N LEU A 352 12.57 1.62 34.80
CA LEU A 352 12.00 2.08 36.07
C LEU A 352 11.82 0.85 36.95
N ASP A 353 12.17 0.95 38.24
CA ASP A 353 11.92 -0.12 39.21
C ASP A 353 10.74 0.18 40.14
N ALA A 354 10.35 -0.82 40.93
CA ALA A 354 9.24 -0.73 41.89
C ALA A 354 9.46 0.31 43.00
N ASP A 355 10.69 0.74 43.24
CA ASP A 355 11.03 1.76 44.24
C ASP A 355 10.99 3.19 43.65
N GLY A 356 10.77 3.31 42.34
CA GLY A 356 10.69 4.59 41.63
C GLY A 356 12.02 5.10 41.10
N ASN A 357 13.07 4.27 41.09
CA ASN A 357 14.35 4.66 40.50
C ASN A 357 14.33 4.48 38.99
N GLU A 358 14.86 5.47 38.27
CA GLU A 358 15.04 5.40 36.83
C GLU A 358 16.52 5.19 36.49
N ARG A 359 16.80 4.27 35.56
CA ARG A 359 18.12 4.05 34.99
C ARG A 359 18.06 4.07 33.47
N MET A 360 18.90 4.89 32.85
CA MET A 360 19.10 4.81 31.41
C MET A 360 19.84 3.50 31.07
N VAL A 361 19.23 2.71 30.20
CA VAL A 361 19.75 1.42 29.75
C VAL A 361 20.57 1.59 28.49
N ALA A 362 20.08 2.36 27.52
CA ALA A 362 20.75 2.56 26.25
C ALA A 362 20.37 3.89 25.58
N ILE A 363 21.22 4.32 24.66
CA ILE A 363 21.00 5.47 23.76
C ILE A 363 21.07 4.97 22.33
N PHE A 364 20.10 5.38 21.51
CA PHE A 364 20.05 5.06 20.10
C PHE A 364 21.07 5.90 19.31
N ASP A 365 21.90 5.21 18.55
CA ASP A 365 22.85 5.78 17.61
C ASP A 365 22.39 5.51 16.18
N ALA A 366 21.88 6.56 15.53
CA ALA A 366 21.36 6.50 14.18
C ALA A 366 22.45 6.34 13.08
N ASP A 367 23.74 6.55 13.40
CA ASP A 367 24.81 6.38 12.40
C ASP A 367 25.06 4.88 12.12
N GLY A 368 24.97 4.05 13.17
CA GLY A 368 25.16 2.59 13.11
C GLY A 368 23.85 1.78 13.20
N PRO A 369 22.69 2.40 12.94
CA PRO A 369 21.37 2.10 13.55
C PRO A 369 21.39 1.06 14.69
N LEU A 370 22.04 1.41 15.80
CA LEU A 370 22.25 0.50 16.93
C LEU A 370 21.96 1.17 18.28
N TRP A 371 21.68 0.37 19.30
CA TRP A 371 21.47 0.86 20.66
C TRP A 371 22.72 0.64 21.49
N ARG A 372 23.35 1.73 21.93
CA ARG A 372 24.54 1.69 22.78
C ARG A 372 24.11 1.60 24.24
N ARG A 373 24.43 0.49 24.91
CA ARG A 373 24.17 0.30 26.35
C ARG A 373 24.95 1.35 27.17
N VAL A 374 24.32 1.87 28.21
CA VAL A 374 24.92 2.87 29.11
C VAL A 374 25.51 2.16 30.33
N GLY A 375 26.82 2.33 30.52
CA GLY A 375 27.56 1.77 31.66
C GLY A 375 28.32 0.47 31.36
N GLU A 376 28.35 0.00 30.12
CA GLU A 376 29.32 -0.99 29.65
C GLU A 376 30.43 -0.23 28.89
N GLN A 377 31.63 -0.21 29.47
CA GLN A 377 32.89 0.11 28.77
C GLN A 377 33.58 -1.20 28.39
#